data_AF-A8ZR57-F1
#
_entry.id   AF-A8ZR57-F1
#
_cell.length_a   1.000
_cell.length_b   1.000
_cell.length_c   1.000
_cell.angle_alpha   90.00
_cell.angle_beta   90.00
_cell.angle_gamma   90.00
#
_symmetry.space_group_name_H-M   'P 1'
#
loop_
_entity.id
_entity.type
_entity.pdbx_description
1 polymer ?
#
loop_
_entity_poly.entity_id
_entity_poly.type
_entity_poly.pdbx_seq_one_letter_code
_entity_poly.pdbx_strand_id
1 'polypeptide(L)'
;MFPLVPPPCSAHHGRSARHHGGMLERVAALLAHPRRDHLDALVTEAAVKAALRTEGHPVAGFGLWALRRRARRQDPLERLLRQPRDWTWLAFAPCSPHDLPAGDASLLARVAGGLHGVTFLQWALTPAALTFTAWPLRVTTLRGEATFIPGSPRLERVVPLPDKPTRMDVTRWPGVPPGDLLGVLVESYYVEHLAVAEPGAFTNVDVLAFDGTRPVVVEVKRRTREEAAQDRTLALTTTQAGTLHHLQKAGCEVHFALLVVPPGARAPEDWLTEGRWRAGAATLRPGWGEALLDVWGEVPAPTLDALRAARQEAAGRPASDAPASTAHRQEDGRSTRKARREVPRLSPPRATLSEAPPSPPPPRRLTSFSREYAFLSVWAPVTVRLGGRTYGSVGTAFLAARTLDEGARAQLAEMEHGPDALRVARRASIRPDWDRLRPTVAREVLRVAYRNERARQLVATLPLLLADGAVLDQALVGVQGRAGLQALEALRGHLAEQEAHATGDRCLSCAFAVRSAWPGFVRCAHPSGPPATLGCVGKAAVQGPRGSGTGVLVPVTTPGGPAFRPVSEEPARRS
;
A
#
# COMPACT_ATOMS: atom_id res chain seq x y z
N MET A 1 -23.98 -37.25 42.77
CA MET A 1 -24.26 -36.07 41.92
C MET A 1 -23.26 -36.07 40.79
N PHE A 2 -23.63 -36.64 39.65
CA PHE A 2 -22.85 -36.56 38.42
C PHE A 2 -23.28 -35.31 37.65
N PRO A 3 -22.35 -34.48 37.14
CA PRO A 3 -22.73 -33.35 36.30
C PRO A 3 -23.19 -33.89 34.94
N LEU A 4 -24.35 -33.39 34.51
CA LEU A 4 -24.90 -33.61 33.18
C LEU A 4 -23.90 -33.11 32.13
N VAL A 5 -23.36 -34.04 31.34
CA VAL A 5 -22.59 -33.76 30.14
C VAL A 5 -23.56 -33.18 29.09
N PRO A 6 -23.32 -31.99 28.53
CA PRO A 6 -24.15 -31.48 27.45
C PRO A 6 -23.96 -32.35 26.19
N PRO A 7 -25.00 -32.59 25.39
CA PRO A 7 -24.90 -33.44 24.22
C PRO A 7 -23.98 -32.81 23.16
N PRO A 8 -23.26 -33.61 22.35
CA PRO A 8 -22.47 -33.11 21.24
C PRO A 8 -23.37 -32.37 20.24
N CYS A 9 -22.87 -31.24 19.74
CA CYS A 9 -23.47 -30.48 18.64
C CYS A 9 -23.43 -31.30 17.34
N SER A 10 -24.39 -32.21 17.16
CA SER A 10 -24.68 -32.81 15.86
C SER A 10 -26.09 -33.41 15.81
N ALA A 11 -26.82 -33.04 14.76
CA ALA A 11 -28.01 -33.68 14.19
C ALA A 11 -29.41 -33.44 14.83
N HIS A 12 -29.94 -32.23 14.65
CA HIS A 12 -31.39 -32.01 14.44
C HIS A 12 -31.63 -31.49 13.01
N HIS A 13 -31.85 -32.40 12.05
CA HIS A 13 -31.87 -32.07 10.61
C HIS A 13 -33.28 -31.93 9.97
N GLY A 14 -34.38 -32.03 10.72
CA GLY A 14 -35.73 -31.98 10.11
C GLY A 14 -36.41 -30.60 10.05
N ARG A 15 -36.32 -29.79 11.13
CA ARG A 15 -37.01 -28.48 11.25
C ARG A 15 -36.09 -27.27 11.08
N SER A 16 -34.82 -27.51 10.80
CA SER A 16 -33.75 -26.50 10.84
C SER A 16 -33.66 -25.65 9.57
N ALA A 17 -33.94 -26.23 8.39
CA ALA A 17 -33.64 -25.60 7.10
C ALA A 17 -34.37 -24.26 6.84
N ARG A 18 -35.67 -24.16 7.17
CA ARG A 18 -36.43 -22.91 6.98
C ARG A 18 -35.97 -21.77 7.89
N HIS A 19 -35.56 -22.10 9.12
CA HIS A 19 -35.04 -21.08 10.05
C HIS A 19 -33.67 -20.55 9.63
N HIS A 20 -32.83 -21.39 9.01
CA HIS A 20 -31.51 -20.97 8.52
C HIS A 20 -31.62 -20.04 7.30
N GLY A 21 -32.57 -20.29 6.39
CA GLY A 21 -32.78 -19.45 5.20
C GLY A 21 -33.09 -17.99 5.54
N GLY A 22 -34.11 -17.75 6.38
CA GLY A 22 -34.49 -16.39 6.75
C GLY A 22 -33.44 -15.65 7.58
N MET A 23 -32.57 -16.36 8.29
CA MET A 23 -31.48 -15.77 9.05
C MET A 23 -30.31 -15.35 8.14
N LEU A 24 -29.99 -16.15 7.13
CA LEU A 24 -28.96 -15.86 6.15
C LEU A 24 -29.31 -14.63 5.30
N GLU A 25 -30.57 -14.48 4.89
CA GLU A 25 -31.08 -13.31 4.18
C GLU A 25 -31.00 -12.00 4.99
N ARG A 26 -31.04 -12.11 6.33
CA ARG A 26 -30.94 -10.95 7.23
C ARG A 26 -29.49 -10.54 7.52
N VAL A 27 -28.56 -11.49 7.56
CA VAL A 27 -27.13 -11.17 7.63
C VAL A 27 -26.65 -10.60 6.30
N ALA A 28 -27.08 -11.18 5.17
CA ALA A 28 -26.85 -10.64 3.84
C ALA A 28 -27.26 -9.16 3.73
N ALA A 29 -28.37 -8.80 4.37
CA ALA A 29 -28.89 -7.43 4.40
C ALA A 29 -27.93 -6.43 5.07
N LEU A 30 -27.12 -6.87 6.04
CA LEU A 30 -26.15 -6.01 6.71
C LEU A 30 -25.05 -5.52 5.78
N LEU A 31 -24.70 -6.29 4.74
CA LEU A 31 -23.62 -5.95 3.82
C LEU A 31 -24.03 -4.90 2.77
N ALA A 32 -25.29 -4.45 2.76
CA ALA A 32 -25.94 -3.57 1.79
C ALA A 32 -25.88 -4.11 0.34
N HIS A 33 -24.69 -4.32 -0.22
CA HIS A 33 -24.36 -5.05 -1.43
C HIS A 33 -23.07 -5.84 -1.19
N PRO A 34 -23.12 -7.15 -0.83
CA PRO A 34 -21.90 -7.94 -0.81
C PRO A 34 -21.26 -7.87 -2.20
N ARG A 35 -19.94 -7.65 -2.24
CA ARG A 35 -19.20 -7.73 -3.50
C ARG A 35 -19.39 -9.14 -4.06
N ARG A 36 -20.24 -9.27 -5.08
CA ARG A 36 -20.64 -10.55 -5.67
C ARG A 36 -19.41 -11.40 -6.02
N ASP A 37 -18.36 -10.76 -6.49
CA ASP A 37 -17.09 -11.39 -6.84
C ASP A 37 -16.43 -12.15 -5.67
N HIS A 38 -16.59 -11.69 -4.42
CA HIS A 38 -16.04 -12.37 -3.24
C HIS A 38 -16.83 -13.65 -2.93
N LEU A 39 -18.15 -13.59 -2.99
CA LEU A 39 -19.01 -14.76 -2.72
C LEU A 39 -18.89 -15.80 -3.83
N ASP A 40 -18.73 -15.34 -5.06
CA ASP A 40 -18.46 -16.17 -6.21
C ASP A 40 -17.15 -16.98 -6.03
N ALA A 41 -16.13 -16.44 -5.33
CA ALA A 41 -14.92 -17.19 -5.02
C ALA A 41 -15.17 -18.41 -4.10
N LEU A 42 -16.24 -18.39 -3.29
CA LEU A 42 -16.56 -19.50 -2.37
C LEU A 42 -16.86 -20.81 -3.07
N VAL A 43 -17.34 -20.77 -4.32
CA VAL A 43 -17.57 -22.00 -5.10
C VAL A 43 -16.24 -22.67 -5.42
N THR A 44 -15.23 -21.88 -5.79
CA THR A 44 -13.87 -22.40 -6.02
C THR A 44 -13.19 -22.85 -4.73
N GLU A 45 -13.38 -22.14 -3.63
CA GLU A 45 -12.87 -22.57 -2.32
C GLU A 45 -13.53 -23.86 -1.84
N ALA A 46 -14.86 -23.99 -2.00
CA ALA A 46 -15.61 -25.19 -1.63
C ALA A 46 -15.13 -26.41 -2.42
N ALA A 47 -14.84 -26.25 -3.72
CA ALA A 47 -14.27 -27.31 -4.53
C ALA A 47 -12.89 -27.78 -4.02
N VAL A 48 -12.01 -26.84 -3.65
CA VAL A 48 -10.70 -27.15 -3.05
C VAL A 48 -10.86 -27.85 -1.69
N LYS A 49 -11.76 -27.35 -0.82
CA LYS A 49 -12.08 -27.99 0.47
C LYS A 49 -12.61 -29.41 0.29
N ALA A 50 -13.47 -29.63 -0.70
CA ALA A 50 -14.01 -30.96 -1.01
C ALA A 50 -12.91 -31.92 -1.51
N ALA A 51 -12.01 -31.44 -2.37
CA ALA A 51 -10.86 -32.22 -2.85
C ALA A 51 -9.96 -32.67 -1.68
N LEU A 52 -9.57 -31.74 -0.80
CA LEU A 52 -8.75 -32.05 0.37
C LEU A 52 -9.44 -33.03 1.34
N ARG A 53 -10.75 -32.86 1.60
CA ARG A 53 -11.51 -33.81 2.43
C ARG A 53 -11.58 -35.20 1.80
N THR A 54 -11.67 -35.29 0.48
CA THR A 54 -11.69 -36.57 -0.26
C THR A 54 -10.35 -37.29 -0.13
N GLU A 55 -9.23 -36.57 -0.06
CA GLU A 55 -7.90 -37.10 0.27
C GLU A 55 -7.73 -37.45 1.76
N GLY A 56 -8.73 -37.20 2.60
CA GLY A 56 -8.69 -37.46 4.04
C GLY A 56 -8.00 -36.37 4.86
N HIS A 57 -7.73 -35.21 4.28
CA HIS A 57 -7.15 -34.07 4.99
C HIS A 57 -8.22 -33.35 5.83
N PRO A 58 -8.03 -33.18 7.15
CA PRO A 58 -8.90 -32.33 7.97
C PRO A 58 -8.83 -30.87 7.50
N VAL A 59 -9.96 -30.30 7.11
CA VAL A 59 -10.09 -28.90 6.67
C VAL A 59 -10.69 -28.08 7.80
N ALA A 60 -10.11 -26.91 8.08
CA ALA A 60 -10.54 -26.03 9.16
C ALA A 60 -12.03 -25.67 9.08
N GLY A 61 -12.74 -25.80 10.20
CA GLY A 61 -14.11 -25.31 10.39
C GLY A 61 -14.20 -23.82 10.79
N PHE A 62 -13.09 -23.10 10.80
CA PHE A 62 -13.00 -21.69 11.17
C PHE A 62 -12.37 -20.85 10.04
N GLY A 63 -12.76 -19.58 9.94
CA GLY A 63 -12.14 -18.62 9.04
C GLY A 63 -10.85 -18.05 9.63
N LEU A 64 -9.82 -17.82 8.82
CA LEU A 64 -8.58 -17.16 9.25
C LEU A 64 -8.31 -15.94 8.37
N TRP A 65 -8.18 -14.78 8.99
CA TRP A 65 -7.94 -13.52 8.31
C TRP A 65 -6.68 -12.85 8.83
N ALA A 66 -5.92 -12.27 7.92
CA ALA A 66 -4.79 -11.42 8.23
C ALA A 66 -5.19 -9.96 7.98
N LEU A 67 -5.18 -9.17 9.05
CA LEU A 67 -5.51 -7.76 9.00
C LEU A 67 -4.27 -6.96 9.29
N ARG A 68 -3.85 -6.17 8.30
CA ARG A 68 -2.92 -5.09 8.53
C ARG A 68 -3.70 -3.99 9.22
N ARG A 69 -3.62 -3.94 10.55
CA ARG A 69 -4.29 -2.87 11.31
C ARG A 69 -3.84 -1.55 10.73
N ARG A 70 -4.76 -0.59 10.66
CA ARG A 70 -4.39 0.81 10.60
C ARG A 70 -3.44 0.98 11.77
N ALA A 71 -2.15 1.19 11.48
CA ALA A 71 -1.22 1.70 12.46
C ALA A 71 -1.75 3.11 12.77
N ARG A 72 -2.80 3.18 13.60
CA ARG A 72 -3.45 4.41 14.04
C ARG A 72 -2.31 5.17 14.70
N ARG A 73 -1.65 6.08 13.94
CA ARG A 73 -0.49 6.93 14.29
C ARG A 73 0.91 6.53 13.81
N GLN A 74 1.10 5.79 12.72
CA GLN A 74 2.45 5.60 12.17
C GLN A 74 2.67 6.38 10.88
N ASP A 75 3.48 7.43 11.02
CA ASP A 75 4.03 8.29 9.96
C ASP A 75 4.45 7.44 8.74
N PRO A 76 4.24 7.88 7.47
CA PRO A 76 4.86 7.23 6.30
C PRO A 76 6.32 6.79 6.51
N LEU A 77 7.07 7.54 7.31
CA LEU A 77 8.41 7.20 7.78
C LEU A 77 8.52 5.88 8.54
N GLU A 78 7.54 5.53 9.34
CA GLU A 78 7.55 4.30 10.13
C GLU A 78 7.21 3.06 9.29
N ARG A 79 6.41 3.22 8.23
CA ARG A 79 6.23 2.19 7.20
C ARG A 79 7.53 1.87 6.44
N LEU A 80 8.42 2.86 6.29
CA LEU A 80 9.72 2.65 5.66
C LEU A 80 10.70 1.89 6.55
N LEU A 81 10.57 1.98 7.88
CA LEU A 81 11.50 1.34 8.83
C LEU A 81 11.06 -0.01 9.36
N ARG A 82 9.75 -0.26 9.50
CA ARG A 82 9.25 -1.55 9.99
C ARG A 82 9.02 -2.49 8.81
N GLN A 83 9.68 -3.66 8.81
CA GLN A 83 9.06 -4.83 8.19
C GLN A 83 7.77 -5.12 8.99
N PRO A 84 6.60 -5.29 8.36
CA PRO A 84 5.32 -5.25 9.04
C PRO A 84 5.22 -6.37 10.08
N ARG A 85 5.40 -6.01 11.35
CA ARG A 85 4.94 -6.80 12.50
C ARG A 85 3.49 -6.46 12.87
N ASP A 86 2.79 -5.69 12.03
CA ASP A 86 1.50 -5.06 12.32
C ASP A 86 0.30 -5.90 11.84
N TRP A 87 0.52 -7.18 11.56
CA TRP A 87 -0.54 -8.12 11.26
C TRP A 87 -1.24 -8.50 12.55
N THR A 88 -2.54 -8.28 12.58
CA THR A 88 -3.46 -8.92 13.53
C THR A 88 -4.11 -10.07 12.79
N TRP A 89 -4.05 -11.25 13.39
CA TRP A 89 -4.70 -12.42 12.84
C TRP A 89 -6.02 -12.61 13.57
N LEU A 90 -7.09 -12.85 12.82
CA LEU A 90 -8.41 -13.09 13.34
C LEU A 90 -8.83 -14.50 12.93
N ALA A 91 -9.10 -15.35 13.92
CA ALA A 91 -9.69 -16.67 13.70
C ALA A 91 -11.19 -16.59 14.06
N PHE A 92 -12.09 -16.89 13.12
CA PHE A 92 -13.54 -16.74 13.30
C PHE A 92 -14.24 -18.08 13.40
N ALA A 93 -15.12 -18.24 14.39
CA ALA A 93 -15.96 -19.43 14.50
C ALA A 93 -17.30 -19.11 15.19
N PRO A 94 -18.36 -19.90 14.95
CA PRO A 94 -19.65 -19.75 15.63
C PRO A 94 -19.65 -20.29 17.08
N CYS A 95 -18.57 -20.94 17.53
CA CYS A 95 -18.43 -21.53 18.86
C CYS A 95 -17.31 -20.86 19.66
N SER A 96 -17.26 -21.10 20.97
CA SER A 96 -16.14 -20.61 21.78
C SER A 96 -14.86 -21.40 21.43
N PRO A 97 -13.67 -20.83 21.69
CA PRO A 97 -12.43 -21.54 21.40
C PRO A 97 -12.27 -22.83 22.23
N HIS A 98 -12.99 -22.99 23.35
CA HIS A 98 -13.01 -24.22 24.14
C HIS A 98 -13.85 -25.34 23.50
N ASP A 99 -14.77 -24.98 22.60
CA ASP A 99 -15.71 -25.89 21.94
C ASP A 99 -15.30 -26.21 20.50
N LEU A 100 -14.09 -25.82 20.09
CA LEU A 100 -13.55 -26.18 18.79
C LEU A 100 -13.37 -27.71 18.70
N PRO A 101 -13.71 -28.34 17.57
CA PRO A 101 -13.33 -29.73 17.31
C PRO A 101 -11.82 -29.93 17.52
N ALA A 102 -11.42 -31.08 18.06
CA ALA A 102 -10.01 -31.33 18.41
C ALA A 102 -9.04 -31.11 17.23
N GLY A 103 -9.46 -31.49 16.02
CA GLY A 103 -8.71 -31.23 14.78
C GLY A 103 -8.53 -29.73 14.51
N ASP A 104 -9.60 -28.95 14.57
CA ASP A 104 -9.56 -27.49 14.40
C ASP A 104 -8.74 -26.81 15.49
N ALA A 105 -8.86 -27.27 16.74
CA ALA A 105 -8.12 -26.71 17.85
C ALA A 105 -6.61 -26.92 17.68
N SER A 106 -6.19 -28.13 17.29
CA SER A 106 -4.81 -28.46 16.99
C SER A 106 -4.28 -27.65 15.79
N LEU A 107 -5.10 -27.49 14.74
CA LEU A 107 -4.75 -26.73 13.54
C LEU A 107 -4.52 -25.26 13.88
N LEU A 108 -5.47 -24.65 14.59
CA LEU A 108 -5.37 -23.28 15.05
C LEU A 108 -4.15 -23.08 15.96
N ALA A 109 -3.88 -23.99 16.90
CA ALA A 109 -2.74 -23.88 17.80
C ALA A 109 -1.40 -23.88 17.03
N ARG A 110 -1.24 -24.77 16.05
CA ARG A 110 0.00 -24.85 15.26
C ARG A 110 0.21 -23.63 14.37
N VAL A 111 -0.84 -23.19 13.67
CA VAL A 111 -0.77 -22.00 12.83
C VAL A 111 -0.51 -20.76 13.70
N ALA A 112 -1.26 -20.59 14.78
CA ALA A 112 -1.11 -19.45 15.68
C ALA A 112 0.25 -19.41 16.39
N GLY A 113 0.91 -20.56 16.61
CA GLY A 113 2.21 -20.63 17.26
C GLY A 113 3.33 -19.90 16.51
N GLY A 114 3.20 -19.80 15.18
CA GLY A 114 4.12 -19.04 14.34
C GLY A 114 3.67 -17.61 14.02
N LEU A 115 2.52 -17.17 14.55
CA LEU A 115 1.92 -15.88 14.27
C LEU A 115 1.87 -15.01 15.53
N HIS A 116 2.01 -13.69 15.35
CA HIS A 116 1.88 -12.74 16.45
C HIS A 116 0.49 -12.11 16.46
N GLY A 117 -0.08 -11.91 17.65
CA GLY A 117 -1.31 -11.14 17.83
C GLY A 117 -2.57 -11.83 17.26
N VAL A 118 -2.66 -13.15 17.40
CA VAL A 118 -3.86 -13.90 17.01
C VAL A 118 -4.98 -13.66 18.01
N THR A 119 -6.11 -13.18 17.51
CA THR A 119 -7.37 -13.03 18.26
C THR A 119 -8.38 -14.01 17.70
N PHE A 120 -9.04 -14.77 18.56
CA PHE A 120 -10.18 -15.58 18.17
C PHE A 120 -11.47 -14.78 18.36
N LEU A 121 -12.28 -14.72 17.31
CA LEU A 121 -13.56 -14.02 17.26
C LEU A 121 -14.68 -15.05 17.18
N GLN A 122 -15.27 -15.32 18.33
CA GLN A 122 -16.51 -16.05 18.39
C GLN A 122 -17.62 -15.13 17.89
N TRP A 123 -18.43 -15.61 16.94
CA TRP A 123 -19.66 -14.93 16.57
C TRP A 123 -20.89 -15.77 16.96
N ALA A 124 -21.97 -15.10 17.34
CA ALA A 124 -23.23 -15.77 17.61
C ALA A 124 -24.38 -14.99 17.01
N LEU A 125 -25.28 -15.72 16.34
CA LEU A 125 -26.38 -15.16 15.58
C LEU A 125 -27.71 -15.50 16.27
N THR A 126 -28.48 -14.47 16.54
CA THR A 126 -29.83 -14.57 17.12
C THR A 126 -30.84 -13.96 16.14
N PRO A 127 -32.15 -14.16 16.33
CA PRO A 127 -33.15 -13.46 15.52
C PRO A 127 -33.08 -11.92 15.63
N ALA A 128 -32.45 -11.34 16.64
CA ALA A 128 -32.41 -9.88 16.80
C ALA A 128 -31.05 -9.27 16.46
N ALA A 129 -29.96 -10.02 16.63
CA ALA A 129 -28.62 -9.49 16.56
C ALA A 129 -27.56 -10.53 16.19
N LEU A 130 -26.48 -10.05 15.58
CA LEU A 130 -25.20 -10.72 15.43
C LEU A 130 -24.24 -10.17 16.50
N THR A 131 -23.63 -11.06 17.27
CA THR A 131 -22.70 -10.70 18.36
C THR A 131 -21.31 -11.21 18.06
N PHE A 132 -20.29 -10.45 18.49
CA PHE A 132 -18.87 -10.81 18.36
C PHE A 132 -18.19 -10.74 19.72
N THR A 133 -17.53 -11.83 20.12
CA THR A 133 -16.77 -11.95 21.36
C THR A 133 -15.32 -12.31 21.03
N ALA A 134 -14.40 -11.44 21.46
CA ALA A 134 -12.98 -11.61 21.24
C ALA A 134 -12.30 -12.36 22.37
N TRP A 135 -11.41 -13.28 22.00
CA TRP A 135 -10.58 -14.07 22.88
C TRP A 135 -9.13 -13.89 22.44
N PRO A 136 -8.27 -13.22 23.24
CA PRO A 136 -6.85 -13.19 22.92
C PRO A 136 -6.30 -14.61 23.05
N LEU A 137 -5.59 -15.09 22.02
CA LEU A 137 -4.99 -16.42 22.06
C LEU A 137 -3.52 -16.33 22.46
N ARG A 138 -3.12 -17.20 23.38
CA ARG A 138 -1.70 -17.49 23.65
C ARG A 138 -1.44 -18.91 23.20
N VAL A 139 -0.32 -19.15 22.53
CA VAL A 139 0.10 -20.52 22.17
C VAL A 139 1.24 -20.92 23.08
N THR A 140 1.15 -22.14 23.59
CA THR A 140 2.21 -22.81 24.35
C THR A 140 2.47 -24.18 23.75
N THR A 141 3.56 -24.83 24.15
CA THR A 141 3.85 -26.21 23.80
C THR A 141 3.66 -27.08 25.04
N LEU A 142 2.71 -28.01 25.00
CA LEU A 142 2.48 -29.00 26.04
C LEU A 142 2.85 -30.37 25.49
N ARG A 143 3.86 -31.02 26.12
CA ARG A 143 4.35 -32.35 25.70
C ARG A 143 4.75 -32.43 24.21
N GLY A 144 5.33 -31.36 23.68
CA GLY A 144 5.75 -31.27 22.28
C GLY A 144 4.63 -30.89 21.30
N GLU A 145 3.39 -30.73 21.77
CA GLU A 145 2.26 -30.31 20.93
C GLU A 145 1.92 -28.84 21.17
N ALA A 146 1.67 -28.10 20.09
CA ALA A 146 1.16 -26.74 20.20
C ALA A 146 -0.28 -26.78 20.74
N THR A 147 -0.55 -25.98 21.77
CA THR A 147 -1.87 -25.82 22.37
C THR A 147 -2.12 -24.34 22.60
N PHE A 148 -3.29 -23.84 22.21
CA PHE A 148 -3.67 -22.47 22.57
C PHE A 148 -4.35 -22.45 23.95
N ILE A 149 -4.15 -21.35 24.66
CA ILE A 149 -4.81 -21.00 25.91
C ILE A 149 -5.63 -19.73 25.62
N PRO A 150 -6.97 -19.84 25.55
CA PRO A 150 -7.82 -18.68 25.41
C PRO A 150 -7.69 -17.78 26.65
N GLY A 151 -7.50 -16.48 26.45
CA GLY A 151 -7.63 -15.50 27.53
C GLY A 151 -9.10 -15.22 27.86
N SER A 152 -9.35 -14.27 28.75
CA SER A 152 -10.74 -13.92 29.11
C SER A 152 -11.51 -13.36 27.90
N PRO A 153 -12.77 -13.78 27.70
CA PRO A 153 -13.61 -13.25 26.63
C PRO A 153 -13.90 -11.77 26.85
N ARG A 154 -13.96 -11.03 25.75
CA ARG A 154 -14.40 -9.64 25.74
C ARG A 154 -15.45 -9.46 24.67
N LEU A 155 -16.66 -9.06 25.06
CA LEU A 155 -17.68 -8.64 24.11
C LEU A 155 -17.13 -7.48 23.28
N GLU A 156 -17.00 -7.67 21.98
CA GLU A 156 -16.43 -6.68 21.08
C GLU A 156 -17.52 -5.85 20.41
N ARG A 157 -18.60 -6.50 19.94
CA ARG A 157 -19.63 -5.82 19.17
C ARG A 157 -20.97 -6.56 19.22
N VAL A 158 -22.05 -5.79 19.22
CA VAL A 158 -23.41 -6.27 18.95
C VAL A 158 -23.94 -5.51 17.74
N VAL A 159 -24.44 -6.23 16.75
CA VAL A 159 -24.96 -5.70 15.49
C VAL A 159 -26.45 -6.06 15.43
N PRO A 160 -27.38 -5.10 15.54
CA PRO A 160 -28.79 -5.39 15.33
C PRO A 160 -29.02 -5.84 13.89
N LEU A 161 -29.81 -6.89 13.70
CA LEU A 161 -30.21 -7.36 12.38
C LEU A 161 -31.45 -6.58 11.91
N PRO A 162 -31.56 -6.24 10.62
CA PRO A 162 -32.76 -5.59 10.11
C PRO A 162 -33.98 -6.51 10.25
N ASP A 163 -35.16 -5.92 10.49
CA ASP A 163 -36.42 -6.68 10.66
C ASP A 163 -36.88 -7.35 9.36
N LYS A 164 -36.51 -6.77 8.21
CA LYS A 164 -36.88 -7.29 6.89
C LYS A 164 -35.67 -7.99 6.25
N PRO A 165 -35.83 -9.25 5.77
CA PRO A 165 -34.78 -9.93 5.01
C PRO A 165 -34.48 -9.18 3.70
N THR A 166 -33.25 -9.27 3.22
CA THR A 166 -32.94 -8.86 1.85
C THR A 166 -33.29 -9.94 0.84
N ARG A 167 -33.61 -9.53 -0.38
CA ARG A 167 -33.77 -10.42 -1.54
C ARG A 167 -32.43 -10.88 -2.11
N MET A 168 -31.49 -11.28 -1.25
CA MET A 168 -30.25 -11.87 -1.74
C MET A 168 -30.57 -13.27 -2.25
N ASP A 169 -30.36 -13.49 -3.55
CA ASP A 169 -30.55 -14.80 -4.14
C ASP A 169 -29.37 -15.71 -3.79
N VAL A 170 -29.56 -16.50 -2.74
CA VAL A 170 -28.57 -17.44 -2.22
C VAL A 170 -28.49 -18.72 -3.06
N THR A 171 -29.44 -18.91 -3.99
CA THR A 171 -29.44 -20.06 -4.91
C THR A 171 -28.34 -19.98 -5.97
N ARG A 172 -27.72 -18.80 -6.13
CA ARG A 172 -26.58 -18.55 -7.03
C ARG A 172 -25.31 -19.34 -6.69
N TRP A 173 -25.17 -19.85 -5.47
CA TRP A 173 -24.00 -20.64 -5.03
C TRP A 173 -24.38 -22.09 -4.72
N PRO A 174 -24.90 -22.85 -5.71
CA PRO A 174 -25.22 -24.24 -5.50
C PRO A 174 -23.92 -25.00 -5.20
N GLY A 175 -23.94 -25.79 -4.13
CA GLY A 175 -22.77 -26.54 -3.67
C GLY A 175 -21.95 -25.87 -2.57
N VAL A 176 -22.19 -24.60 -2.24
CA VAL A 176 -21.63 -23.99 -1.01
C VAL A 176 -22.54 -24.35 0.17
N PRO A 177 -22.05 -25.05 1.21
CA PRO A 177 -22.86 -25.34 2.39
C PRO A 177 -23.42 -24.04 3.00
N PRO A 178 -24.70 -24.00 3.42
CA PRO A 178 -25.29 -22.78 3.99
C PRO A 178 -24.54 -22.22 5.19
N GLY A 179 -23.92 -23.09 6.00
CA GLY A 179 -23.08 -22.69 7.12
C GLY A 179 -21.82 -21.94 6.69
N ASP A 180 -21.17 -22.39 5.61
CA ASP A 180 -19.97 -21.76 5.05
C ASP A 180 -20.31 -20.37 4.47
N LEU A 181 -21.43 -20.28 3.73
CA LEU A 181 -21.92 -19.01 3.19
C LEU A 181 -22.23 -18.02 4.32
N LEU A 182 -22.92 -18.48 5.37
CA LEU A 182 -23.21 -17.64 6.54
C LEU A 182 -21.92 -17.15 7.23
N GLY A 183 -20.98 -18.06 7.46
CA GLY A 183 -19.69 -17.74 8.08
C GLY A 183 -18.96 -16.64 7.31
N VAL A 184 -18.82 -16.79 5.99
CA VAL A 184 -18.14 -15.81 5.14
C VAL A 184 -18.85 -14.45 5.15
N LEU A 185 -20.18 -14.42 5.13
CA LEU A 185 -20.93 -13.16 5.22
C LEU A 185 -20.68 -12.45 6.55
N VAL A 186 -20.69 -13.20 7.66
CA VAL A 186 -20.41 -12.67 9.00
C VAL A 186 -18.97 -12.15 9.11
N GLU A 187 -18.00 -12.93 8.62
CA GLU A 187 -16.58 -12.60 8.61
C GLU A 187 -16.30 -11.36 7.76
N SER A 188 -16.84 -11.32 6.54
CA SER A 188 -16.70 -10.19 5.62
C SER A 188 -17.32 -8.93 6.23
N TYR A 189 -18.51 -9.05 6.85
CA TYR A 189 -19.14 -7.92 7.54
C TYR A 189 -18.24 -7.38 8.64
N TYR A 190 -17.68 -8.27 9.47
CA TYR A 190 -16.77 -7.88 10.53
C TYR A 190 -15.56 -7.14 9.96
N VAL A 191 -14.88 -7.72 8.98
CA VAL A 191 -13.62 -7.18 8.45
C VAL A 191 -13.83 -5.84 7.72
N GLU A 192 -14.91 -5.71 6.95
CA GLU A 192 -15.18 -4.50 6.17
C GLU A 192 -15.75 -3.34 7.00
N HIS A 193 -16.54 -3.64 8.04
CA HIS A 193 -17.30 -2.60 8.75
C HIS A 193 -16.86 -2.39 10.20
N LEU A 194 -16.27 -3.41 10.84
CA LEU A 194 -15.99 -3.41 12.28
C LEU A 194 -14.50 -3.38 12.58
N ALA A 195 -13.74 -4.20 11.85
CA ALA A 195 -12.30 -4.18 11.96
C ALA A 195 -11.81 -2.83 11.45
N VAL A 196 -11.15 -2.07 12.32
CA VAL A 196 -10.61 -0.76 11.98
C VAL A 196 -9.39 -0.92 11.06
N ALA A 197 -9.65 -1.27 9.80
CA ALA A 197 -8.67 -1.47 8.74
C ALA A 197 -8.98 -0.54 7.56
N GLU A 198 -7.96 -0.21 6.77
CA GLU A 198 -8.19 0.49 5.49
C GLU A 198 -8.72 -0.51 4.46
N PRO A 199 -9.55 -0.08 3.48
CA PRO A 199 -9.93 -0.93 2.37
C PRO A 199 -8.70 -1.56 1.70
N GLY A 200 -8.69 -2.88 1.55
CA GLY A 200 -7.56 -3.64 0.97
C GLY A 200 -6.40 -3.93 1.94
N ALA A 201 -6.51 -3.55 3.21
CA ALA A 201 -5.53 -3.87 4.26
C ALA A 201 -5.81 -5.22 4.95
N PHE A 202 -6.62 -6.08 4.35
CA PHE A 202 -6.96 -7.38 4.87
C PHE A 202 -6.90 -8.42 3.75
N THR A 203 -6.65 -9.66 4.14
CA THR A 203 -6.78 -10.82 3.25
C THR A 203 -7.27 -12.00 4.08
N ASN A 204 -8.21 -12.75 3.53
CA ASN A 204 -8.59 -14.05 4.03
C ASN A 204 -7.51 -15.07 3.66
N VAL A 205 -7.45 -16.16 4.43
CA VAL A 205 -6.77 -17.40 4.06
C VAL A 205 -7.84 -18.31 3.47
N ASP A 206 -7.77 -18.55 2.16
CA ASP A 206 -8.87 -19.19 1.41
C ASP A 206 -9.17 -20.62 1.92
N VAL A 207 -8.15 -21.48 2.04
CA VAL A 207 -8.29 -22.82 2.61
C VAL A 207 -7.13 -23.16 3.55
N LEU A 208 -7.48 -23.66 4.74
CA LEU A 208 -6.54 -24.14 5.74
C LEU A 208 -6.87 -25.59 6.11
N ALA A 209 -5.88 -26.46 6.13
CA ALA A 209 -6.04 -27.89 6.36
C ALA A 209 -4.85 -28.52 7.09
N PHE A 210 -4.97 -29.80 7.42
CA PHE A 210 -3.89 -30.65 7.91
C PHE A 210 -3.48 -31.72 6.91
N ASP A 211 -2.17 -31.85 6.73
CA ASP A 211 -1.57 -33.09 6.24
C ASP A 211 -0.75 -33.73 7.38
N GLY A 212 -1.34 -34.76 7.99
CA GLY A 212 -0.85 -35.33 9.25
C GLY A 212 -0.76 -34.28 10.35
N THR A 213 0.44 -33.79 10.64
CA THR A 213 0.70 -32.77 11.66
C THR A 213 1.08 -31.40 11.10
N ARG A 214 1.21 -31.30 9.78
CA ARG A 214 1.68 -30.11 9.09
C ARG A 214 0.48 -29.27 8.63
N PRO A 215 0.37 -28.00 9.05
CA PRO A 215 -0.63 -27.10 8.50
C PRO A 215 -0.36 -26.84 7.02
N VAL A 216 -1.42 -26.88 6.23
CA VAL A 216 -1.40 -26.61 4.79
C VAL A 216 -2.34 -25.45 4.50
N VAL A 217 -1.86 -24.49 3.73
CA VAL A 217 -2.62 -23.33 3.24
C VAL A 217 -2.70 -23.45 1.73
N VAL A 218 -3.92 -23.39 1.19
CA VAL A 218 -4.15 -23.30 -0.26
C VAL A 218 -4.81 -21.97 -0.55
N GLU A 219 -4.06 -21.06 -1.20
CA GLU A 219 -4.61 -19.83 -1.73
C GLU A 219 -5.34 -20.12 -3.05
N VAL A 220 -6.61 -19.77 -3.12
CA VAL A 220 -7.48 -20.07 -4.26
C VAL A 220 -7.65 -18.81 -5.10
N LYS A 221 -7.48 -18.94 -6.41
CA LYS A 221 -7.68 -17.82 -7.34
C LYS A 221 -8.54 -18.27 -8.49
N ARG A 222 -9.45 -17.38 -8.91
CA ARG A 222 -10.21 -17.53 -10.15
C ARG A 222 -9.84 -16.40 -11.10
N ARG A 223 -9.61 -16.73 -12.37
CA ARG A 223 -9.34 -15.73 -13.41
C ARG A 223 -10.02 -16.09 -14.71
N THR A 224 -10.77 -15.15 -15.26
CA THR A 224 -11.24 -15.22 -16.65
C THR A 224 -10.09 -14.83 -17.56
N ARG A 225 -9.65 -15.75 -18.43
CA ARG A 225 -8.53 -15.51 -19.34
C ARG A 225 -8.78 -16.17 -20.69
N GLU A 226 -8.37 -15.49 -21.75
CA GLU A 226 -8.18 -16.11 -23.05
C GLU A 226 -7.07 -17.16 -22.98
N GLU A 227 -7.13 -18.15 -23.87
CA GLU A 227 -6.19 -19.28 -23.94
C GLU A 227 -4.72 -18.81 -24.01
N ALA A 228 -4.43 -17.80 -24.82
CA ALA A 228 -3.08 -17.23 -24.97
C ALA A 228 -2.55 -16.51 -23.71
N ALA A 229 -3.40 -16.22 -22.72
CA ALA A 229 -3.02 -15.51 -21.49
C ALA A 229 -2.96 -16.42 -20.25
N GLN A 230 -3.27 -17.72 -20.39
CA GLN A 230 -3.42 -18.62 -19.25
C GLN A 230 -2.13 -18.81 -18.44
N ASP A 231 -0.97 -18.79 -19.10
CA ASP A 231 0.36 -18.94 -18.48
C ASP A 231 0.94 -17.66 -17.87
N ARG A 232 0.28 -16.51 -18.07
CA ARG A 232 0.84 -15.23 -17.58
C ARG A 232 0.86 -15.19 -16.05
N THR A 233 1.97 -14.72 -15.49
CA THR A 233 2.09 -14.48 -14.05
C THR A 233 0.98 -13.56 -13.54
N LEU A 234 0.50 -13.82 -12.32
CA LEU A 234 -0.55 -13.03 -11.69
C LEU A 234 0.04 -12.09 -10.66
N ALA A 235 -0.40 -10.83 -10.62
CA ALA A 235 -0.03 -9.95 -9.52
C ALA A 235 -0.76 -10.38 -8.23
N LEU A 236 0.01 -10.55 -7.15
CA LEU A 236 -0.53 -10.65 -5.81
C LEU A 236 -0.51 -9.27 -5.17
N THR A 237 -1.53 -8.97 -4.38
CA THR A 237 -1.47 -7.77 -3.54
C THR A 237 -0.34 -7.92 -2.52
N THR A 238 0.27 -6.81 -2.11
CA THR A 238 1.30 -6.82 -1.06
C THR A 238 0.77 -7.45 0.23
N THR A 239 -0.53 -7.26 0.52
CA THR A 239 -1.24 -7.84 1.66
C THR A 239 -1.27 -9.37 1.58
N GLN A 240 -1.70 -9.93 0.44
CA GLN A 240 -1.72 -11.39 0.21
C GLN A 240 -0.32 -12.00 0.33
N ALA A 241 0.65 -11.44 -0.38
CA ALA A 241 2.01 -11.97 -0.37
C ALA A 241 2.66 -11.91 1.03
N GLY A 242 2.43 -10.82 1.77
CA GLY A 242 2.87 -10.71 3.16
C GLY A 242 2.25 -11.78 4.05
N THR A 243 0.94 -12.01 3.91
CA THR A 243 0.19 -13.02 4.68
C THR A 243 0.73 -14.43 4.45
N LEU A 244 0.87 -14.81 3.18
CA LEU A 244 1.37 -16.14 2.80
C LEU A 244 2.81 -16.35 3.24
N HIS A 245 3.66 -15.31 3.15
CA HIS A 245 5.01 -15.35 3.69
C HIS A 245 5.04 -15.54 5.22
N HIS A 246 4.14 -14.89 5.96
CA HIS A 246 4.02 -15.08 7.40
C HIS A 246 3.55 -16.50 7.75
N LEU A 247 2.59 -17.06 7.01
CA LEU A 247 2.14 -18.44 7.21
C LEU A 247 3.25 -19.45 6.90
N GLN A 248 4.00 -19.24 5.81
CA GLN A 248 5.15 -20.08 5.51
C GLN A 248 6.22 -20.04 6.60
N LYS A 249 6.51 -18.83 7.15
CA LYS A 249 7.39 -18.68 8.32
C LYS A 249 6.83 -19.32 9.59
N ALA A 250 5.51 -19.39 9.72
CA ALA A 250 4.82 -20.09 10.79
C ALA A 250 4.84 -21.62 10.63
N GLY A 251 5.51 -22.14 9.58
CA GLY A 251 5.65 -23.57 9.32
C GLY A 251 4.54 -24.15 8.44
N CYS A 252 3.62 -23.33 7.94
CA CYS A 252 2.60 -23.78 7.00
C CYS A 252 3.23 -24.14 5.65
N GLU A 253 2.76 -25.23 5.05
CA GLU A 253 2.97 -25.49 3.64
C GLU A 253 2.00 -24.64 2.82
N VAL A 254 2.50 -23.77 1.95
CA VAL A 254 1.67 -22.87 1.15
C VAL A 254 1.64 -23.33 -0.31
N HIS A 255 0.43 -23.45 -0.86
CA HIS A 255 0.14 -23.78 -2.25
C HIS A 255 -0.85 -22.78 -2.87
N PHE A 256 -0.93 -22.78 -4.20
CA PHE A 256 -1.92 -21.99 -4.94
C PHE A 256 -2.72 -22.91 -5.86
N ALA A 257 -4.04 -22.77 -5.81
CA ALA A 257 -4.97 -23.39 -6.76
C ALA A 257 -5.62 -22.29 -7.61
N LEU A 258 -5.24 -22.20 -8.89
CA LEU A 258 -5.77 -21.25 -9.85
C LEU A 258 -6.78 -21.94 -10.77
N LEU A 259 -8.05 -21.55 -10.69
CA LEU A 259 -9.06 -21.91 -11.68
C LEU A 259 -9.07 -20.87 -12.80
N VAL A 260 -8.64 -21.29 -13.98
CA VAL A 260 -8.69 -20.50 -15.20
C VAL A 260 -10.00 -20.80 -15.93
N VAL A 261 -10.85 -19.79 -16.03
CA VAL A 261 -12.19 -19.92 -16.62
C VAL A 261 -12.21 -19.28 -18.00
N PRO A 262 -12.81 -19.92 -19.02
CA PRO A 262 -12.95 -19.31 -20.34
C PRO A 262 -13.84 -18.04 -20.29
N PRO A 263 -13.62 -17.07 -21.19
CA PRO A 263 -14.54 -15.95 -21.34
C PRO A 263 -15.95 -16.45 -21.71
N GLY A 264 -16.97 -15.99 -20.98
CA GLY A 264 -18.37 -16.32 -21.27
C GLY A 264 -19.09 -17.10 -20.19
N ALA A 265 -18.38 -17.82 -19.31
CA ALA A 265 -19.00 -18.53 -18.19
C ALA A 265 -19.57 -17.54 -17.16
N ARG A 266 -20.90 -17.52 -17.01
CA ARG A 266 -21.60 -16.49 -16.21
C ARG A 266 -21.96 -16.97 -14.81
N ALA A 267 -22.24 -18.26 -14.63
CA ALA A 267 -22.63 -18.83 -13.35
C ALA A 267 -21.43 -19.48 -12.64
N PRO A 268 -21.36 -19.43 -11.31
CA PRO A 268 -20.28 -20.06 -10.56
C PRO A 268 -20.08 -21.55 -10.79
N GLU A 269 -21.17 -22.27 -11.06
CA GLU A 269 -21.19 -23.72 -11.34
C GLU A 269 -20.53 -24.08 -12.67
N ASP A 270 -20.73 -23.24 -13.70
CA ASP A 270 -20.09 -23.40 -15.01
C ASP A 270 -18.56 -23.34 -14.88
N TRP A 271 -18.04 -22.56 -13.92
CA TRP A 271 -16.60 -22.39 -13.75
C TRP A 271 -15.88 -23.68 -13.37
N LEU A 272 -16.50 -24.52 -12.54
CA LEU A 272 -15.89 -25.78 -12.11
C LEU A 272 -15.92 -26.82 -13.25
N THR A 273 -16.91 -26.72 -14.13
CA THR A 273 -17.10 -27.67 -15.24
C THR A 273 -16.26 -27.28 -16.46
N GLU A 274 -16.20 -25.99 -16.78
CA GLU A 274 -15.52 -25.47 -17.98
C GLU A 274 -14.09 -24.98 -17.70
N GLY A 275 -13.78 -24.68 -16.44
CA GLY A 275 -12.49 -24.15 -16.04
C GLY A 275 -11.42 -25.23 -15.90
N ARG A 276 -10.16 -24.80 -15.98
CA ARG A 276 -8.99 -25.66 -15.81
C ARG A 276 -8.24 -25.26 -14.55
N TRP A 277 -7.93 -26.25 -13.71
CA TRP A 277 -7.13 -26.03 -12.52
C TRP A 277 -5.65 -25.97 -12.85
N ARG A 278 -4.94 -25.05 -12.20
CA ARG A 278 -3.49 -24.90 -12.31
C ARG A 278 -2.89 -24.71 -10.93
N ALA A 279 -1.67 -25.18 -10.76
CA ALA A 279 -0.90 -24.87 -9.56
C ALA A 279 -0.12 -23.56 -9.73
N GLY A 280 0.46 -23.03 -8.65
CA GLY A 280 1.38 -21.90 -8.71
C GLY A 280 2.14 -21.66 -7.42
N ALA A 281 3.08 -20.70 -7.45
CA ALA A 281 3.72 -20.16 -6.25
C ALA A 281 3.84 -18.64 -6.26
N ALA A 282 3.77 -18.08 -5.05
CA ALA A 282 4.21 -16.72 -4.81
C ALA A 282 5.73 -16.64 -4.98
N THR A 283 6.15 -15.78 -5.89
CA THR A 283 7.55 -15.42 -6.13
C THR A 283 7.72 -13.96 -5.75
N LEU A 284 8.45 -13.73 -4.65
CA LEU A 284 8.90 -12.39 -4.27
C LEU A 284 10.11 -12.03 -5.14
N ARG A 285 9.88 -11.27 -6.22
CA ARG A 285 10.99 -10.84 -7.10
C ARG A 285 11.78 -9.71 -6.41
N PRO A 286 13.09 -9.89 -6.16
CA PRO A 286 13.94 -8.85 -5.61
C PRO A 286 13.87 -7.58 -6.47
N GLY A 287 13.73 -6.41 -5.83
CA GLY A 287 13.82 -5.10 -6.51
C GLY A 287 12.49 -4.45 -6.91
N TRP A 288 11.40 -5.20 -7.10
CA TRP A 288 10.13 -4.62 -7.57
C TRP A 288 9.12 -4.38 -6.44
N GLY A 289 9.19 -5.12 -5.33
CA GLY A 289 8.21 -4.97 -4.23
C GLY A 289 6.79 -5.44 -4.61
N GLU A 290 6.58 -5.80 -5.88
CA GLU A 290 5.44 -6.54 -6.37
C GLU A 290 5.69 -8.03 -6.11
N ALA A 291 4.70 -8.69 -5.53
CA ALA A 291 4.68 -10.13 -5.42
C ALA A 291 3.93 -10.68 -6.60
N LEU A 292 4.52 -11.64 -7.30
CA LEU A 292 3.88 -12.32 -8.42
C LEU A 292 3.54 -13.75 -8.02
N LEU A 293 2.48 -14.27 -8.60
CA LEU A 293 2.13 -15.68 -8.59
C LEU A 293 2.56 -16.23 -9.95
N ASP A 294 3.65 -17.00 -9.94
CA ASP A 294 4.07 -17.76 -11.11
C ASP A 294 3.11 -18.94 -11.25
N VAL A 295 2.47 -19.03 -12.42
CA VAL A 295 1.50 -20.08 -12.74
C VAL A 295 2.27 -21.30 -13.25
N TRP A 296 2.01 -22.46 -12.67
CA TRP A 296 2.60 -23.74 -13.04
C TRP A 296 1.65 -24.55 -13.93
N GLY A 297 2.03 -25.79 -14.24
CA GLY A 297 1.26 -26.70 -15.10
C GLY A 297 -0.23 -26.84 -14.72
N GLU A 298 -1.01 -27.33 -15.68
CA GLU A 298 -2.40 -27.76 -15.44
C GLU A 298 -2.41 -28.95 -14.48
N VAL A 299 -3.36 -28.96 -13.55
CA VAL A 299 -3.60 -30.07 -12.63
C VAL A 299 -5.02 -30.60 -12.85
N PRO A 300 -5.24 -31.93 -12.82
CA PRO A 300 -6.54 -32.52 -13.12
C PRO A 300 -7.61 -32.13 -12.09
N ALA A 301 -7.18 -31.93 -10.84
CA ALA A 301 -8.00 -31.48 -9.73
C ALA A 301 -7.11 -30.73 -8.72
N PRO A 302 -7.66 -29.83 -7.89
CA PRO A 302 -6.89 -29.06 -6.92
C PRO A 302 -6.62 -29.86 -5.64
N THR A 303 -6.19 -31.11 -5.81
CA THR A 303 -5.84 -32.00 -4.69
C THR A 303 -4.42 -31.68 -4.19
N LEU A 304 -4.13 -31.97 -2.92
CA LEU A 304 -2.84 -31.61 -2.33
C LEU A 304 -1.67 -32.30 -3.04
N ASP A 305 -1.85 -33.57 -3.42
CA ASP A 305 -0.83 -34.33 -4.15
C ASP A 305 -0.57 -33.73 -5.54
N ALA A 306 -1.61 -33.31 -6.26
CA ALA A 306 -1.46 -32.68 -7.56
C ALA A 306 -0.73 -31.32 -7.46
N LEU A 307 -1.06 -30.51 -6.46
CA LEU A 307 -0.40 -29.23 -6.20
C LEU A 307 1.09 -29.42 -5.85
N ARG A 308 1.42 -30.44 -5.06
CA ARG A 308 2.81 -30.81 -4.71
C ARG A 308 3.58 -31.34 -5.91
N ALA A 309 2.98 -32.19 -6.72
CA ALA A 309 3.60 -32.72 -7.93
C ALA A 309 3.97 -31.59 -8.90
N ALA A 310 3.04 -30.66 -9.16
CA ALA A 310 3.29 -29.50 -10.00
C ALA A 310 4.42 -28.60 -9.44
N ARG A 311 4.49 -28.46 -8.11
CA ARG A 311 5.59 -27.74 -7.44
C ARG A 311 6.95 -28.42 -7.64
N GLN A 312 7.00 -29.74 -7.52
CA GLN A 312 8.23 -30.52 -7.71
C GLN A 312 8.71 -30.45 -9.16
N GLU A 313 7.79 -30.58 -10.13
CA GLU A 313 8.10 -30.43 -11.55
C GLU A 313 8.66 -29.02 -11.85
N ALA A 314 8.02 -27.97 -11.32
CA ALA A 314 8.49 -26.60 -11.49
C ALA A 314 9.89 -26.36 -10.90
N ALA A 315 10.20 -27.00 -9.76
CA ALA A 315 11.52 -26.93 -9.13
C ALA A 315 12.63 -27.63 -9.93
N GLY A 316 12.27 -28.61 -10.78
CA GLY A 316 13.19 -29.32 -11.66
C GLY A 316 13.50 -28.59 -12.97
N ARG A 317 12.74 -27.56 -13.34
CA ARG A 317 12.98 -26.79 -14.58
C ARG A 317 14.18 -25.86 -14.42
N PRO A 318 15.15 -25.86 -15.36
CA PRO A 318 16.27 -24.94 -15.28
C PRO A 318 15.78 -23.49 -15.41
N ALA A 319 16.40 -22.58 -14.66
CA ALA A 319 16.01 -21.17 -14.61
C ALA A 319 16.05 -20.45 -15.98
N SER A 320 16.74 -21.03 -16.97
CA SER A 320 16.80 -20.55 -18.36
C SER A 320 15.48 -20.68 -19.11
N ASP A 321 14.61 -21.60 -18.68
CA ASP A 321 13.36 -21.94 -19.38
C ASP A 321 12.17 -21.16 -18.80
N ALA A 322 12.41 -20.30 -17.81
CA ALA A 322 11.40 -19.38 -17.33
C ALA A 322 10.99 -18.47 -18.51
N PRO A 323 9.69 -18.40 -18.85
CA PRO A 323 9.23 -17.65 -20.01
C PRO A 323 9.77 -16.22 -19.90
N ALA A 324 10.55 -15.82 -20.90
CA ALA A 324 11.18 -14.51 -20.95
C ALA A 324 10.09 -13.48 -20.66
N SER A 325 10.17 -12.87 -19.47
CA SER A 325 9.24 -11.83 -19.04
C SER A 325 9.21 -10.81 -20.17
N THR A 326 8.10 -10.78 -20.89
CA THR A 326 7.83 -9.79 -21.92
C THR A 326 7.71 -8.48 -21.16
N ALA A 327 8.84 -7.83 -20.93
CA ALA A 327 8.94 -6.52 -20.33
C ALA A 327 8.00 -5.64 -21.15
N HIS A 328 6.95 -5.16 -20.49
CA HIS A 328 5.95 -4.30 -21.10
C HIS A 328 6.68 -3.02 -21.52
N ARG A 329 7.14 -3.01 -22.77
CA ARG A 329 7.84 -1.89 -23.39
C ARG A 329 6.78 -0.83 -23.63
N GLN A 330 6.65 0.13 -22.71
CA GLN A 330 5.94 1.38 -22.99
C GLN A 330 6.65 2.04 -24.18
N GLU A 331 5.95 2.11 -25.31
CA GLU A 331 6.43 2.76 -26.51
C GLU A 331 6.43 4.27 -26.31
N ASP A 332 7.59 4.83 -25.93
CA ASP A 332 7.84 6.26 -25.99
C ASP A 332 7.99 6.70 -27.46
N GLY A 333 7.06 7.55 -27.90
CA GLY A 333 7.02 8.12 -29.25
C GLY A 333 8.26 8.95 -29.60
N ARG A 334 9.00 8.49 -30.62
CA ARG A 334 10.11 9.22 -31.25
C ARG A 334 9.57 10.38 -32.11
N SER A 335 9.87 11.62 -31.71
CA SER A 335 9.76 12.82 -32.54
C SER A 335 11.07 13.06 -33.30
N THR A 336 11.01 13.11 -34.63
CA THR A 336 12.12 13.38 -35.54
C THR A 336 12.36 14.89 -35.69
N ARG A 337 13.53 15.38 -35.28
CA ARG A 337 13.98 16.76 -35.57
C ARG A 337 14.85 16.78 -36.84
N LYS A 338 14.35 17.48 -37.86
CA LYS A 338 15.03 17.80 -39.12
C LYS A 338 16.09 18.89 -38.93
N ALA A 339 17.15 18.78 -39.73
CA ALA A 339 18.37 19.58 -39.75
C ALA A 339 18.15 21.09 -40.00
N ARG A 340 18.99 21.90 -39.35
CA ARG A 340 19.06 23.36 -39.51
C ARG A 340 20.22 23.71 -40.45
N ARG A 341 19.92 24.54 -41.44
CA ARG A 341 20.82 25.02 -42.50
C ARG A 341 21.46 26.35 -42.06
N GLU A 342 22.77 26.50 -42.23
CA GLU A 342 23.54 27.73 -42.00
C GLU A 342 23.37 28.73 -43.14
N VAL A 343 23.25 30.03 -42.82
CA VAL A 343 23.39 31.16 -43.76
C VAL A 343 24.01 32.36 -43.00
N PRO A 344 24.91 33.17 -43.61
CA PRO A 344 25.94 33.93 -42.92
C PRO A 344 25.57 35.38 -42.53
N ARG A 345 26.43 35.91 -41.66
CA ARG A 345 26.38 37.22 -40.99
C ARG A 345 26.54 38.40 -41.95
N LEU A 346 25.71 39.43 -41.76
CA LEU A 346 26.01 40.80 -42.11
C LEU A 346 25.59 41.71 -40.95
N SER A 347 26.51 42.53 -40.47
CA SER A 347 26.30 43.51 -39.41
C SER A 347 25.77 44.82 -40.00
N PRO A 348 24.66 45.39 -39.48
CA PRO A 348 24.28 46.77 -39.75
C PRO A 348 24.66 47.68 -38.56
N PRO A 349 24.62 49.01 -38.77
CA PRO A 349 25.47 49.97 -38.10
C PRO A 349 24.95 50.37 -36.71
N ARG A 350 25.86 50.97 -35.95
CA ARG A 350 25.74 51.40 -34.57
C ARG A 350 24.61 52.42 -34.40
N ALA A 351 23.41 51.94 -34.07
CA ALA A 351 22.30 52.75 -33.62
C ALA A 351 22.55 53.26 -32.19
N THR A 352 22.13 54.49 -31.95
CA THR A 352 22.08 55.19 -30.67
C THR A 352 21.51 54.30 -29.56
N LEU A 353 22.09 54.39 -28.36
CA LEU A 353 21.68 53.64 -27.16
C LEU A 353 20.23 53.99 -26.77
N SER A 354 19.28 53.35 -27.42
CA SER A 354 17.91 53.19 -26.94
C SER A 354 18.00 52.35 -25.66
N GLU A 355 17.63 52.93 -24.52
CA GLU A 355 17.55 52.20 -23.26
C GLU A 355 16.68 50.95 -23.49
N ALA A 356 17.32 49.77 -23.40
CA ALA A 356 16.64 48.52 -23.60
C ALA A 356 15.45 48.43 -22.62
N PRO A 357 14.29 47.90 -23.05
CA PRO A 357 13.13 47.77 -22.19
C PRO A 357 13.52 47.02 -20.90
N PRO A 358 12.95 47.42 -19.75
CA PRO A 358 13.31 46.83 -18.46
C PRO A 358 13.12 45.31 -18.52
N SER A 359 14.18 44.58 -18.23
CA SER A 359 14.18 43.12 -18.16
C SER A 359 14.22 42.69 -16.70
N PRO A 360 13.57 41.56 -16.34
CA PRO A 360 13.62 41.08 -14.97
C PRO A 360 15.07 40.78 -14.56
N PRO A 361 15.42 40.88 -13.28
CA PRO A 361 16.76 40.54 -12.82
C PRO A 361 17.03 39.04 -12.98
N PRO A 362 18.30 38.61 -13.10
CA PRO A 362 18.65 37.20 -13.01
C PRO A 362 18.27 36.64 -11.62
N PRO A 363 17.95 35.35 -11.54
CA PRO A 363 17.53 34.75 -10.27
C PRO A 363 18.70 34.73 -9.28
N ARG A 364 18.46 35.26 -8.08
CA ARG A 364 19.44 35.22 -6.99
C ARG A 364 19.51 33.80 -6.43
N ARG A 365 20.73 33.34 -6.15
CA ARG A 365 20.99 32.02 -5.58
C ARG A 365 21.30 32.13 -4.10
N LEU A 366 20.63 31.32 -3.30
CA LEU A 366 20.96 31.11 -1.91
C LEU A 366 22.00 29.99 -1.82
N THR A 367 23.26 30.38 -1.64
CA THR A 367 24.43 29.48 -1.66
C THR A 367 24.93 29.09 -0.27
N SER A 368 24.29 29.59 0.80
CA SER A 368 24.68 29.32 2.19
C SER A 368 23.43 29.24 3.07
N PHE A 369 23.28 28.13 3.79
CA PHE A 369 22.23 27.94 4.79
C PHE A 369 22.69 28.38 6.18
N SER A 370 22.96 29.68 6.30
CA SER A 370 23.40 30.32 7.55
C SER A 370 22.47 31.47 7.94
N ARG A 371 22.61 31.96 9.18
CA ARG A 371 21.83 33.08 9.72
C ARG A 371 20.32 32.83 9.62
N GLU A 372 19.58 33.71 8.95
CA GLU A 372 18.13 33.60 8.73
C GLU A 372 17.71 32.36 7.93
N TYR A 373 18.64 31.75 7.18
CA TYR A 373 18.41 30.52 6.42
C TYR A 373 19.00 29.28 7.11
N ALA A 374 19.45 29.39 8.37
CA ALA A 374 20.02 28.26 9.10
C ALA A 374 19.02 27.10 9.25
N PHE A 375 17.71 27.38 9.25
CA PHE A 375 16.66 26.36 9.30
C PHE A 375 16.66 25.38 8.11
N LEU A 376 17.29 25.76 6.99
CA LEU A 376 17.45 24.93 5.78
C LEU A 376 18.53 23.84 5.95
N SER A 377 19.43 23.99 6.93
CA SER A 377 20.43 22.98 7.23
C SER A 377 19.78 21.68 7.70
N VAL A 378 20.30 20.54 7.24
CA VAL A 378 19.86 19.21 7.72
C VAL A 378 20.13 19.00 9.21
N TRP A 379 21.03 19.80 9.80
CA TRP A 379 21.38 19.78 11.21
C TRP A 379 20.64 20.83 12.03
N ALA A 380 19.80 21.65 11.41
CA ALA A 380 18.99 22.61 12.16
C ALA A 380 18.04 21.88 13.14
N PRO A 381 17.92 22.33 14.39
CA PRO A 381 17.06 21.68 15.39
C PRO A 381 15.60 21.57 14.92
N VAL A 382 15.11 20.33 14.75
CA VAL A 382 13.73 20.04 14.37
C VAL A 382 13.33 18.63 14.82
N THR A 383 12.16 18.55 15.44
CA THR A 383 11.58 17.28 15.89
C THR A 383 11.08 16.45 14.71
N VAL A 384 11.78 15.37 14.38
CA VAL A 384 11.35 14.41 13.35
C VAL A 384 10.96 13.09 14.01
N ARG A 385 9.71 12.66 13.82
CA ARG A 385 9.23 11.36 14.31
C ARG A 385 9.40 10.28 13.25
N LEU A 386 10.12 9.22 13.56
CA LEU A 386 10.49 8.16 12.63
C LEU A 386 10.59 6.81 13.37
N GLY A 387 9.78 5.83 12.94
CA GLY A 387 9.83 4.49 13.53
C GLY A 387 9.50 4.45 15.02
N GLY A 388 8.54 5.27 15.47
CA GLY A 388 8.15 5.37 16.89
C GLY A 388 9.10 6.18 17.78
N ARG A 389 10.25 6.63 17.25
CA ARG A 389 11.24 7.45 17.95
C ARG A 389 11.21 8.89 17.45
N THR A 390 11.76 9.80 18.25
CA THR A 390 11.92 11.21 17.92
C THR A 390 13.40 11.52 17.73
N TYR A 391 13.74 12.30 16.70
CA TYR A 391 15.11 12.73 16.41
C TYR A 391 15.17 14.25 16.35
N GLY A 392 16.29 14.82 16.78
CA GLY A 392 16.48 16.27 16.93
C GLY A 392 16.79 17.03 15.63
N SER A 393 17.03 16.33 14.51
CA SER A 393 17.29 16.95 13.21
C SER A 393 16.89 16.05 12.02
N VAL A 394 16.82 16.65 10.82
CA VAL A 394 16.68 15.92 9.54
C VAL A 394 17.82 14.93 9.36
N GLY A 395 19.06 15.35 9.65
CA GLY A 395 20.26 14.52 9.52
C GLY A 395 20.19 13.28 10.41
N THR A 396 19.89 13.44 11.70
CA THR A 396 19.78 12.30 12.63
C THR A 396 18.67 11.33 12.26
N ALA A 397 17.51 11.82 11.81
CA ALA A 397 16.42 10.95 11.37
C ALA A 397 16.80 10.19 10.09
N PHE A 398 17.41 10.86 9.12
CA PHE A 398 17.85 10.23 7.87
C PHE A 398 18.91 9.16 8.10
N LEU A 399 19.89 9.42 8.96
CA LEU A 399 20.91 8.44 9.35
C LEU A 399 20.32 7.26 10.11
N ALA A 400 19.33 7.49 11.00
CA ALA A 400 18.66 6.41 11.70
C ALA A 400 17.84 5.51 10.77
N ALA A 401 17.31 6.06 9.66
CA ALA A 401 16.60 5.28 8.66
C ALA A 401 17.50 4.37 7.80
N ARG A 402 18.81 4.66 7.77
CA ARG A 402 19.83 3.95 6.99
C ARG A 402 20.21 2.60 7.59
N THR A 403 19.89 2.36 8.86
CA THR A 403 20.24 1.14 9.59
C THR A 403 19.00 0.48 10.21
N LEU A 404 19.06 -0.83 10.43
CA LEU A 404 18.09 -1.59 11.22
C LEU A 404 18.58 -1.87 12.65
N ASP A 405 19.80 -1.43 13.00
CA ASP A 405 20.37 -1.57 14.33
C ASP A 405 19.63 -0.65 15.32
N GLU A 406 18.88 -1.25 16.26
CA GLU A 406 18.12 -0.52 17.27
C GLU A 406 19.01 0.22 18.29
N GLY A 407 20.22 -0.28 18.55
CA GLY A 407 21.18 0.39 19.43
C GLY A 407 21.70 1.68 18.79
N ALA A 408 22.10 1.61 17.51
CA ALA A 408 22.49 2.79 16.75
C ALA A 408 21.35 3.81 16.63
N ARG A 409 20.12 3.36 16.40
CA ARG A 409 18.94 4.24 16.33
C ARG A 409 18.60 4.89 17.66
N ALA A 410 18.78 4.19 18.78
CA ALA A 410 18.62 4.77 20.11
C ALA A 410 19.66 5.86 20.36
N GLN A 411 20.94 5.61 20.03
CA GLN A 411 22.00 6.61 20.16
C GLN A 411 21.72 7.84 19.28
N LEU A 412 21.34 7.65 18.02
CA LEU A 412 21.03 8.74 17.09
C LEU A 412 19.83 9.60 17.52
N ALA A 413 18.90 9.06 18.31
CA ALA A 413 17.74 9.81 18.82
C ALA A 413 18.14 10.87 19.86
N GLU A 414 19.20 10.61 20.62
CA GLU A 414 19.71 11.49 21.69
C GLU A 414 20.77 12.49 21.20
N MET A 415 21.16 12.43 19.92
CA MET A 415 22.23 13.26 19.37
C MET A 415 21.71 14.59 18.84
N GLU A 416 22.32 15.69 19.29
CA GLU A 416 22.07 17.04 18.75
C GLU A 416 23.17 17.50 17.79
N HIS A 417 24.38 16.93 17.94
CA HIS A 417 25.57 17.36 17.20
C HIS A 417 25.86 16.44 15.99
N GLY A 418 25.87 17.03 14.79
CA GLY A 418 25.98 16.28 13.53
C GLY A 418 27.22 15.38 13.37
N PRO A 419 28.44 15.85 13.71
CA PRO A 419 29.65 15.02 13.69
C PRO A 419 29.56 13.74 14.53
N ASP A 420 28.92 13.77 15.69
CA ASP A 420 28.78 12.59 16.55
C ASP A 420 27.73 11.62 15.99
N ALA A 421 26.63 12.14 15.45
CA ALA A 421 25.64 11.33 14.72
C ALA A 421 26.26 10.62 13.51
N LEU A 422 27.13 11.29 12.75
CA LEU A 422 27.86 10.67 11.63
C LEU A 422 28.81 9.56 12.11
N ARG A 423 29.48 9.74 13.25
CA ARG A 423 30.36 8.71 13.84
C ARG A 423 29.59 7.44 14.19
N VAL A 424 28.41 7.58 14.79
CA VAL A 424 27.49 6.46 15.08
C VAL A 424 27.03 5.79 13.77
N ALA A 425 26.53 6.59 12.83
CA ALA A 425 25.95 6.08 11.59
C ALA A 425 26.96 5.40 10.64
N ARG A 426 28.24 5.78 10.68
CA ARG A 426 29.30 5.13 9.91
C ARG A 426 29.68 3.75 10.47
N ARG A 427 29.47 3.52 11.77
CA ARG A 427 29.73 2.22 12.43
C ARG A 427 28.54 1.27 12.33
N ALA A 428 27.33 1.81 12.18
CA ALA A 428 26.11 1.01 12.06
C ALA A 428 26.03 0.28 10.71
N SER A 429 25.45 -0.92 10.73
CA SER A 429 25.19 -1.70 9.51
C SER A 429 24.16 -1.00 8.62
N ILE A 430 24.46 -0.89 7.33
CA ILE A 430 23.52 -0.32 6.35
C ILE A 430 22.46 -1.37 6.03
N ARG A 431 21.20 -0.97 6.00
CA ARG A 431 20.11 -1.86 5.61
C ARG A 431 20.26 -2.31 4.13
N PRO A 432 19.99 -3.59 3.79
CA PRO A 432 20.25 -4.12 2.44
C PRO A 432 19.50 -3.42 1.30
N ASP A 433 18.36 -2.80 1.59
CA ASP A 433 17.45 -2.11 0.67
C ASP A 433 17.65 -0.58 0.66
N TRP A 434 18.73 -0.07 1.29
CA TRP A 434 18.92 1.37 1.49
C TRP A 434 18.91 2.17 0.19
N ASP A 435 19.65 1.74 -0.84
CA ASP A 435 19.77 2.53 -2.08
C ASP A 435 18.41 2.74 -2.77
N ARG A 436 17.53 1.73 -2.69
CA ARG A 436 16.15 1.83 -3.20
C ARG A 436 15.29 2.75 -2.34
N LEU A 437 15.43 2.70 -1.02
CA LEU A 437 14.57 3.46 -0.09
C LEU A 437 15.01 4.90 0.13
N ARG A 438 16.31 5.20 -0.05
CA ARG A 438 16.95 6.48 0.25
C ARG A 438 16.21 7.69 -0.31
N PRO A 439 15.76 7.72 -1.59
CA PRO A 439 15.01 8.87 -2.12
C PRO A 439 13.66 9.07 -1.44
N THR A 440 12.97 7.97 -1.10
CA THR A 440 11.67 8.02 -0.42
C THR A 440 11.83 8.46 1.02
N VAL A 441 12.82 7.92 1.74
CA VAL A 441 13.17 8.34 3.10
C VAL A 441 13.52 9.83 3.14
N ALA A 442 14.33 10.32 2.21
CA ALA A 442 14.70 11.74 2.14
C ALA A 442 13.46 12.64 2.03
N ARG A 443 12.56 12.35 1.09
CA ARG A 443 11.32 13.12 0.90
C ARG A 443 10.45 13.12 2.15
N GLU A 444 10.27 11.97 2.78
CA GLU A 444 9.42 11.84 3.95
C GLU A 444 10.01 12.54 5.19
N VAL A 445 11.32 12.44 5.41
CA VAL A 445 12.00 13.14 6.51
C VAL A 445 11.85 14.66 6.34
N LEU A 446 12.06 15.18 5.12
CA LEU A 446 11.87 16.59 4.83
C LEU A 446 10.40 17.00 5.02
N ARG A 447 9.43 16.21 4.54
CA ARG A 447 8.00 16.49 4.74
C ARG A 447 7.59 16.55 6.21
N VAL A 448 8.24 15.78 7.08
CA VAL A 448 8.01 15.84 8.53
C VAL A 448 8.66 17.08 9.15
N ALA A 449 9.89 17.38 8.75
CA ALA A 449 10.65 18.52 9.28
C ALA A 449 10.07 19.89 8.89
N TYR A 450 9.51 20.01 7.68
CA TYR A 450 8.96 21.27 7.17
C TYR A 450 7.43 21.28 7.24
N ARG A 451 6.89 21.24 8.47
CA ARG A 451 5.47 21.45 8.77
C ARG A 451 5.28 22.79 9.49
N ASN A 452 4.05 23.30 9.51
CA ASN A 452 3.67 24.50 10.25
C ASN A 452 4.60 25.70 9.93
N GLU A 453 5.24 26.28 10.94
CA GLU A 453 6.12 27.44 10.78
C GLU A 453 7.26 27.21 9.79
N ARG A 454 7.93 26.06 9.85
CA ARG A 454 9.03 25.74 8.92
C ARG A 454 8.55 25.61 7.47
N ALA A 455 7.31 25.19 7.25
CA ALA A 455 6.72 25.17 5.91
C ALA A 455 6.59 26.59 5.35
N ARG A 456 6.08 27.53 6.17
CA ARG A 456 5.97 28.96 5.81
C ARG A 456 7.34 29.58 5.53
N GLN A 457 8.31 29.33 6.41
CA GLN A 457 9.70 29.79 6.23
C GLN A 457 10.31 29.26 4.93
N LEU A 458 10.08 27.98 4.59
CA LEU A 458 10.58 27.39 3.35
C LEU A 458 9.96 28.05 2.11
N VAL A 459 8.64 28.28 2.09
CA VAL A 459 7.96 28.97 0.99
C VAL A 459 8.44 30.42 0.86
N ALA A 460 8.66 31.11 1.98
CA ALA A 460 9.15 32.49 2.03
C ALA A 460 10.56 32.67 1.44
N THR A 461 11.30 31.59 1.16
CA THR A 461 12.57 31.67 0.44
C THR A 461 12.41 32.00 -1.04
N LEU A 462 11.21 31.92 -1.62
CA LEU A 462 10.97 32.39 -2.98
C LEU A 462 11.13 33.92 -3.06
N PRO A 463 11.68 34.48 -4.16
CA PRO A 463 12.05 33.84 -5.43
C PRO A 463 13.49 33.30 -5.49
N LEU A 464 14.18 33.10 -4.36
CA LEU A 464 15.57 32.62 -4.36
C LEU A 464 15.67 31.18 -4.90
N LEU A 465 16.67 30.93 -5.73
CA LEU A 465 17.06 29.58 -6.13
C LEU A 465 17.96 28.98 -5.06
N LEU A 466 17.64 27.78 -4.57
CA LEU A 466 18.50 27.12 -3.60
C LEU A 466 19.71 26.55 -4.34
N ALA A 467 20.92 26.72 -3.82
CA ALA A 467 22.15 26.35 -4.52
C ALA A 467 23.24 25.78 -3.61
N ASP A 468 22.89 25.37 -2.39
CA ASP A 468 23.85 24.74 -1.48
C ASP A 468 24.11 23.29 -1.91
N GLY A 469 25.28 23.06 -2.53
CA GLY A 469 25.55 21.87 -3.34
C GLY A 469 26.57 20.90 -2.77
N ALA A 470 27.23 21.21 -1.65
CA ALA A 470 28.26 20.33 -1.11
C ALA A 470 27.63 19.19 -0.30
N VAL A 471 27.89 17.94 -0.71
CA VAL A 471 27.67 16.79 0.16
C VAL A 471 28.80 16.78 1.17
N LEU A 472 28.50 17.07 2.44
CA LEU A 472 29.51 17.06 3.50
C LEU A 472 29.90 15.62 3.89
N ASP A 473 29.00 14.65 3.69
CA ASP A 473 29.22 13.23 3.97
C ASP A 473 28.38 12.32 3.05
N GLN A 474 28.98 11.24 2.55
CA GLN A 474 28.29 10.22 1.74
C GLN A 474 27.06 9.62 2.43
N ALA A 475 27.07 9.52 3.76
CA ALA A 475 25.95 9.02 4.56
C ALA A 475 24.69 9.91 4.47
N LEU A 476 24.83 11.16 4.02
CA LEU A 476 23.74 12.13 3.89
C LEU A 476 23.28 12.34 2.44
N VAL A 477 23.83 11.58 1.48
CA VAL A 477 23.35 11.59 0.09
C VAL A 477 21.85 11.29 0.08
N GLY A 478 21.05 12.20 -0.47
CA GLY A 478 19.59 12.12 -0.47
C GLY A 478 18.93 13.29 0.27
N VAL A 479 19.51 13.74 1.40
CA VAL A 479 19.07 14.96 2.12
C VAL A 479 20.06 16.11 2.01
N GLN A 480 21.30 15.85 1.57
CA GLN A 480 22.28 16.86 1.19
C GLN A 480 22.69 16.75 -0.30
N GLY A 481 23.41 17.78 -0.77
CA GLY A 481 23.87 17.90 -2.15
C GLY A 481 22.73 18.02 -3.15
N ARG A 482 23.00 17.71 -4.42
CA ARG A 482 22.03 17.88 -5.51
C ARG A 482 20.72 17.13 -5.28
N ALA A 483 20.77 15.90 -4.78
CA ALA A 483 19.56 15.10 -4.51
C ALA A 483 18.71 15.70 -3.38
N GLY A 484 19.36 16.11 -2.28
CA GLY A 484 18.69 16.78 -1.17
C GLY A 484 18.06 18.10 -1.57
N LEU A 485 18.81 18.90 -2.36
CA LEU A 485 18.34 20.16 -2.91
C LEU A 485 17.09 19.97 -3.77
N GLN A 486 17.10 19.00 -4.69
CA GLN A 486 15.94 18.67 -5.53
C GLN A 486 14.73 18.25 -4.70
N ALA A 487 14.94 17.43 -3.67
CA ALA A 487 13.85 17.00 -2.78
C ALA A 487 13.27 18.17 -1.97
N LEU A 488 14.12 19.08 -1.48
CA LEU A 488 13.71 20.26 -0.74
C LEU A 488 12.99 21.29 -1.64
N GLU A 489 13.49 21.51 -2.85
CA GLU A 489 12.84 22.36 -3.86
C GLU A 489 11.47 21.80 -4.25
N ALA A 490 11.37 20.50 -4.50
CA ALA A 490 10.09 19.85 -4.80
C ALA A 490 9.08 20.03 -3.65
N LEU A 491 9.53 19.84 -2.39
CA LEU A 491 8.69 20.08 -1.22
C LEU A 491 8.26 21.55 -1.09
N ARG A 492 9.19 22.49 -1.28
CA ARG A 492 8.90 23.94 -1.30
C ARG A 492 7.84 24.28 -2.34
N GLY A 493 7.97 23.72 -3.56
CA GLY A 493 7.01 23.94 -4.63
C GLY A 493 5.62 23.42 -4.30
N HIS A 494 5.53 22.20 -3.75
CA HIS A 494 4.25 21.63 -3.32
C HIS A 494 3.57 22.48 -2.23
N LEU A 495 4.33 22.92 -1.21
CA LEU A 495 3.81 23.79 -0.15
C LEU A 495 3.35 25.14 -0.69
N ALA A 496 4.12 25.73 -1.62
CA ALA A 496 3.78 27.00 -2.25
C ALA A 496 2.51 26.90 -3.11
N GLU A 497 2.31 25.78 -3.82
CA GLU A 497 1.06 25.51 -4.56
C GLU A 497 -0.14 25.36 -3.63
N GLN A 498 0.01 24.64 -2.51
CA GLN A 498 -1.05 24.51 -1.50
C GLN A 498 -1.45 25.87 -0.92
N GLU A 499 -0.46 26.71 -0.58
CA GLU A 499 -0.70 28.06 -0.09
C GLU A 499 -1.42 28.92 -1.14
N ALA A 500 -0.97 28.89 -2.40
CA ALA A 500 -1.58 29.65 -3.48
C ALA A 500 -3.03 29.22 -3.78
N HIS A 501 -3.32 27.91 -3.75
CA HIS A 501 -4.67 27.40 -3.90
C HIS A 501 -5.61 27.80 -2.76
N ALA A 502 -5.09 27.94 -1.54
CA ALA A 502 -5.91 28.29 -0.39
C ALA A 502 -6.41 29.75 -0.43
N THR A 503 -5.70 30.68 -1.09
CA THR A 503 -6.11 32.09 -1.16
C THR A 503 -6.80 32.49 -2.47
N GLY A 504 -6.56 31.77 -3.57
CA GLY A 504 -7.26 31.94 -4.85
C GLY A 504 -6.84 33.14 -5.72
N ASP A 505 -6.19 34.14 -5.14
CA ASP A 505 -5.79 35.43 -5.73
C ASP A 505 -4.30 35.52 -6.12
N ARG A 506 -3.68 34.37 -6.42
CA ARG A 506 -2.22 34.26 -6.70
C ARG A 506 -1.93 33.95 -8.15
N CYS A 507 -0.71 34.25 -8.59
CA CYS A 507 -0.26 33.99 -9.96
C CYS A 507 -0.47 32.55 -10.42
N LEU A 508 -0.48 31.55 -9.53
CA LEU A 508 -0.83 30.18 -9.89
C LEU A 508 -2.23 30.04 -10.52
N SER A 509 -3.17 30.85 -10.06
CA SER A 509 -4.58 30.87 -10.51
C SER A 509 -4.81 31.85 -11.67
N CYS A 510 -3.75 32.39 -12.27
CA CYS A 510 -3.84 33.34 -13.37
C CYS A 510 -3.93 32.64 -14.73
N ALA A 511 -4.78 33.12 -15.64
CA ALA A 511 -4.91 32.60 -17.01
C ALA A 511 -3.60 32.67 -17.82
N PHE A 512 -2.69 33.59 -17.47
CA PHE A 512 -1.38 33.72 -18.11
C PHE A 512 -0.31 32.80 -17.50
N ALA A 513 -0.62 32.03 -16.47
CA ALA A 513 0.35 31.19 -15.79
C ALA A 513 0.54 29.84 -16.48
N VAL A 514 1.76 29.55 -16.91
CA VAL A 514 2.15 28.25 -17.44
C VAL A 514 3.02 27.53 -16.42
N ARG A 515 2.81 26.23 -16.22
CA ARG A 515 3.65 25.44 -15.31
C ARG A 515 5.14 25.55 -15.68
N SER A 516 5.97 25.75 -14.67
CA SER A 516 7.43 25.79 -14.81
C SER A 516 8.04 24.42 -14.45
N ALA A 517 9.24 24.15 -14.98
CA ALA A 517 10.07 23.05 -14.51
C ALA A 517 10.71 23.31 -13.14
N TRP A 518 10.58 24.54 -12.62
CA TRP A 518 11.13 24.96 -11.32
C TRP A 518 10.02 24.92 -10.27
N PRO A 519 10.08 24.00 -9.30
CA PRO A 519 9.06 23.88 -8.26
C PRO A 519 8.84 25.21 -7.52
N GLY A 520 7.58 25.62 -7.37
CA GLY A 520 7.21 26.88 -6.73
C GLY A 520 7.21 28.10 -7.66
N PHE A 521 7.42 27.92 -8.96
CA PHE A 521 7.33 28.99 -9.96
C PHE A 521 6.30 28.67 -11.05
N VAL A 522 5.68 29.71 -11.60
CA VAL A 522 5.03 29.69 -12.92
C VAL A 522 5.85 30.48 -13.92
N ARG A 523 5.76 30.10 -15.20
CA ARG A 523 6.20 30.92 -16.31
C ARG A 523 5.04 31.82 -16.73
N CYS A 524 5.20 33.13 -16.58
CA CYS A 524 4.19 34.08 -17.01
C CYS A 524 4.22 34.25 -18.53
N ALA A 525 3.12 33.91 -19.20
CA ALA A 525 2.88 34.11 -20.62
C ALA A 525 2.05 35.37 -20.89
N HIS A 526 2.42 36.48 -20.22
CA HIS A 526 1.74 37.76 -20.42
C HIS A 526 1.78 38.16 -21.91
N PRO A 527 0.65 38.56 -22.52
CA PRO A 527 0.58 38.82 -23.97
C PRO A 527 1.55 39.91 -24.44
N SER A 528 1.75 40.94 -23.61
CA SER A 528 2.70 42.04 -23.87
C SER A 528 4.15 41.74 -23.44
N GLY A 529 4.48 40.49 -23.13
CA GLY A 529 5.83 40.03 -22.84
C GLY A 529 6.40 40.47 -21.47
N PRO A 530 7.74 40.36 -21.29
CA PRO A 530 8.41 40.58 -20.00
C PRO A 530 8.18 41.95 -19.32
N PRO A 531 8.14 43.09 -20.04
CA PRO A 531 7.88 44.39 -19.40
C PRO A 531 6.52 44.45 -18.72
N ALA A 532 5.50 43.80 -19.28
CA ALA A 532 4.17 43.76 -18.69
C ALA A 532 4.09 42.76 -17.52
N THR A 533 4.83 41.64 -17.57
CA THR A 533 5.01 40.80 -16.38
C THR A 533 5.63 41.62 -15.23
N LEU A 534 6.66 42.43 -15.50
CA LEU A 534 7.24 43.33 -14.50
C LEU A 534 6.24 44.38 -13.99
N GLY A 535 5.44 44.98 -14.87
CA GLY A 535 4.37 45.90 -14.47
C GLY A 535 3.30 45.24 -13.58
N CYS A 536 3.04 43.94 -13.79
CA CYS A 536 2.05 43.19 -13.03
C CYS A 536 2.57 42.72 -11.66
N VAL A 537 3.72 42.04 -11.61
CA VAL A 537 4.22 41.37 -10.39
C VAL A 537 5.48 42.01 -9.79
N GLY A 538 5.99 43.07 -10.40
CA GLY A 538 7.11 43.86 -9.89
C GLY A 538 8.37 43.02 -9.65
N LYS A 539 8.96 43.18 -8.47
CA LYS A 539 10.24 42.55 -8.07
C LYS A 539 10.16 41.04 -7.90
N ALA A 540 8.96 40.43 -7.94
CA ALA A 540 8.80 38.98 -7.86
C ALA A 540 9.18 38.28 -9.19
N ALA A 541 9.19 39.01 -10.30
CA ALA A 541 9.62 38.48 -11.60
C ALA A 541 11.14 38.28 -11.66
N VAL A 542 11.56 37.08 -12.06
CA VAL A 542 12.96 36.74 -12.28
C VAL A 542 13.16 36.11 -13.67
N GLN A 543 14.35 36.25 -14.24
CA GLN A 543 14.67 35.59 -15.51
C GLN A 543 14.71 34.05 -15.32
N GLY A 544 14.16 33.33 -16.29
CA GLY A 544 14.42 31.89 -16.41
C GLY A 544 15.90 31.62 -16.72
N PRO A 545 16.40 30.40 -16.44
CA PRO A 545 17.76 30.01 -16.83
C PRO A 545 17.99 30.18 -18.33
N ARG A 546 19.22 30.53 -18.72
CA ARG A 546 19.60 30.63 -20.14
C ARG A 546 19.31 29.29 -20.84
N GLY A 547 18.44 29.32 -21.85
CA GLY A 547 18.07 28.15 -22.67
C GLY A 547 16.67 27.56 -22.41
N SER A 548 15.95 27.96 -21.36
CA SER A 548 14.61 27.42 -21.05
C SER A 548 13.45 28.05 -21.85
N GLY A 549 13.75 28.77 -22.94
CA GLY A 549 12.83 29.72 -23.55
C GLY A 549 12.75 31.02 -22.74
N THR A 550 12.50 32.15 -23.40
CA THR A 550 12.56 33.54 -22.90
C THR A 550 11.51 33.91 -21.85
N GLY A 551 11.05 32.96 -21.04
CA GLY A 551 9.98 33.15 -20.07
C GLY A 551 10.45 33.83 -18.78
N VAL A 552 9.62 34.75 -18.27
CA VAL A 552 9.75 35.31 -16.92
C VAL A 552 9.16 34.33 -15.92
N LEU A 553 9.93 33.96 -14.90
CA LEU A 553 9.47 33.13 -13.80
C LEU A 553 8.91 34.01 -12.68
N VAL A 554 7.81 33.57 -12.09
CA VAL A 554 7.12 34.24 -10.99
C VAL A 554 6.78 33.20 -9.93
N PRO A 555 7.08 33.43 -8.63
CA PRO A 555 6.64 32.54 -7.56
C PRO A 555 5.12 32.29 -7.61
N VAL A 556 4.70 31.04 -7.42
CA VAL A 556 3.28 30.67 -7.46
C VAL A 556 2.44 31.41 -6.42
N THR A 557 3.04 31.82 -5.29
CA THR A 557 2.43 32.57 -4.19
C THR A 557 2.39 34.08 -4.39
N THR A 558 2.90 34.60 -5.51
CA THR A 558 2.87 36.04 -5.79
C THR A 558 1.42 36.53 -5.91
N PRO A 559 1.00 37.56 -5.15
CA PRO A 559 -0.33 38.16 -5.33
C PRO A 559 -0.57 38.60 -6.78
N GLY A 560 -1.79 38.44 -7.27
CA GLY A 560 -2.20 38.98 -8.55
C GLY A 560 -2.07 40.51 -8.60
N GLY A 561 -1.39 41.03 -9.63
CA GLY A 561 -1.30 42.47 -9.87
C GLY A 561 -2.47 43.02 -10.69
N PRO A 562 -2.38 44.27 -11.20
CA PRO A 562 -3.46 44.93 -11.95
C PRO A 562 -3.92 44.17 -13.21
N ALA A 563 -3.05 43.34 -13.79
CA ALA A 563 -3.34 42.53 -14.97
C ALA A 563 -3.67 41.06 -14.63
N PHE A 564 -3.90 40.72 -13.35
CA PHE A 564 -4.34 39.39 -12.95
C PHE A 564 -5.67 39.03 -13.61
N ARG A 565 -5.78 37.77 -14.06
CA ARG A 565 -6.99 37.21 -14.68
C ARG A 565 -7.23 35.84 -14.09
N PRO A 566 -8.23 35.63 -13.22
CA PRO A 566 -8.48 34.31 -12.66
C PRO A 566 -8.89 33.33 -13.78
N VAL A 567 -8.46 32.07 -13.68
CA VAL A 567 -8.80 31.03 -14.67
C VAL A 567 -10.32 30.87 -14.85
N SER A 568 -11.13 31.19 -13.84
CA SER A 568 -12.60 31.12 -13.90
C SER A 568 -13.24 32.16 -14.82
N GLU A 569 -12.52 33.23 -15.21
CA GLU A 569 -13.04 34.29 -16.08
C GLU A 569 -12.72 34.08 -17.56
N GLU A 570 -12.01 33.02 -17.94
CA GLU A 570 -11.78 32.72 -19.34
C GLU A 570 -13.04 32.04 -19.92
N PRO A 571 -13.83 32.71 -20.80
CA PRO A 571 -14.95 32.05 -21.45
C PRO A 571 -14.38 30.88 -22.25
N ALA A 572 -14.97 29.69 -22.08
CA ALA A 572 -14.55 28.43 -22.70
C ALA A 572 -14.31 28.58 -24.22
N ARG A 573 -13.11 29.02 -24.59
CA ARG A 573 -12.64 29.19 -25.97
C ARG A 573 -11.31 28.48 -26.05
N ARG A 574 -11.40 27.15 -26.24
CA ARG A 574 -10.39 26.24 -26.82
C ARG A 574 -10.97 24.82 -26.82
N SER A 575 -11.78 24.52 -27.83
CA SER A 575 -11.87 23.22 -28.48
C SER A 575 -10.81 23.15 -29.56
#